data_AF-A0A938S1Z1-F1
#
_entry.id   AF-A0A938S1Z1-F1
#
_cell.length_a   1.000
_cell.length_b   1.000
_cell.length_c   1.000
_cell.angle_alpha   90.00
_cell.angle_beta   90.00
_cell.angle_gamma   90.00
#
_symmetry.space_group_name_H-M   'P 1'
#
loop_
_entity.id
_entity.type
_entity.pdbx_description
1 polymer ?
#
loop_
_entity_poly.entity_id
_entity_poly.type
_entity_poly.pdbx_seq_one_letter_code
_entity_poly.pdbx_strand_id
1 'polypeptide(L)'
;MADSPLRPAVILVADRTLSADYRILFEGMFATMQTTHVPEVLMRRFLAPPMPTDRFGRAQAAPLGLRRVEAALLKYTGLKPADVVCTTPERLPDLIGPWVRIVGFNSSDPLGMGMSNTTTASFWSGELYSKHWTRQTLQQLTALKRKYGFKIVVGGAGAWQFTVPNCQFSDHRSPSIEDCELTTVNCPWPDVDIDLVFQGYFESSGPELFADLLSRSTGVPPVSSMGVSPMDRGMGILPMNHRPEADATEPHGRDGRATHGRDAHATGGRDARDTHGRDAHATDDMGAARIQPIRGPSMLGILELSRGCGRGCQFCAMARRKMVHLDEETILADLQTNVAGGRRAVVSGSEDFFRYGATGSRPDFEKLRHLLTRMREIQGLSFMQIDHANVTSVLQLTEDQLQEIRRLLTWERPSDYLWVNMGAESANGRLVAATSPGKIAPFDPDDWGRMLRDAADRMNRSGFFPVFSIVLGLPGETPADVAATLELVKDLRQRRAVVFPVFYEPVSAEEIAAGRRFTLARMTPAHLELYRTCYEINFAMVPRLIWDNQRAGGVPWLKRAVMQVMGRGEIVTWRRAFKKLDRGLERSGSPGPAALGWEKTTPEGGGLPDPSDQTDRTDRTTPEGAGAPLS
;
A
#
# COMPACT_ATOMS: atom_id res chain seq x y z
N MET A 1 22.39 37.45 4.18
CA MET A 1 21.13 37.40 4.95
C MET A 1 21.23 36.22 5.90
N ALA A 2 20.93 36.39 7.19
CA ALA A 2 20.92 35.27 8.12
C ALA A 2 19.70 34.38 7.81
N ASP A 3 19.91 33.07 7.63
CA ASP A 3 18.85 32.11 7.34
C ASP A 3 17.95 31.91 8.58
N SER A 4 16.78 32.55 8.58
CA SER A 4 15.77 32.34 9.62
C SER A 4 15.27 30.89 9.64
N PRO A 5 15.04 30.29 10.82
CA PRO A 5 14.47 28.95 10.93
C PRO A 5 13.04 28.90 10.36
N LEU A 6 12.67 27.78 9.74
CA LEU A 6 11.32 27.56 9.22
C LEU A 6 10.28 27.59 10.34
N ARG A 7 9.09 28.13 10.04
CA ARG A 7 7.95 28.21 10.95
C ARG A 7 6.67 27.73 10.25
N PRO A 8 6.57 26.44 9.88
CA PRO A 8 5.47 25.94 9.07
C PRO A 8 4.15 25.88 9.84
N ALA A 9 3.04 26.30 9.23
CA ALA A 9 1.70 26.14 9.80
C ALA A 9 1.26 24.67 9.81
N VAL A 10 1.72 23.87 8.83
CA VAL A 10 1.39 22.45 8.65
C VAL A 10 2.68 21.63 8.57
N ILE A 11 2.79 20.61 9.41
CA ILE A 11 3.85 19.60 9.30
C ILE A 11 3.24 18.29 8.82
N LEU A 12 3.92 17.63 7.89
CA LEU A 12 3.55 16.33 7.34
C LEU A 12 4.65 15.33 7.71
N VAL A 13 4.28 14.25 8.38
CA VAL A 13 5.23 13.25 8.90
C VAL A 13 4.62 11.85 8.81
N ALA A 14 5.46 10.83 8.68
CA ALA A 14 5.05 9.44 8.81
C ALA A 14 5.86 8.78 9.93
N ASP A 15 5.43 7.60 10.39
CA ASP A 15 6.23 6.84 11.35
C ASP A 15 7.59 6.45 10.76
N ARG A 16 8.45 5.90 11.64
CA ARG A 16 9.85 5.66 11.30
C ARG A 16 10.06 4.51 10.29
N THR A 17 9.09 3.62 10.10
CA THR A 17 9.15 2.57 9.06
C THR A 17 8.96 3.16 7.67
N LEU A 18 8.11 4.17 7.52
CA LEU A 18 7.84 4.87 6.26
C LEU A 18 8.80 6.04 5.98
N SER A 19 9.54 6.48 7.01
CA SER A 19 10.54 7.56 6.94
C SER A 19 11.99 7.05 6.87
N ALA A 20 12.21 5.89 6.23
CA ALA A 20 13.51 5.21 6.16
C ALA A 20 14.08 5.15 4.73
N ASP A 21 15.38 5.39 4.52
CA ASP A 21 16.00 5.44 3.17
C ASP A 21 16.21 4.05 2.53
N TYR A 22 15.10 3.38 2.24
CA TYR A 22 15.06 2.18 1.40
C TYR A 22 15.44 2.52 -0.05
N ARG A 23 16.05 1.56 -0.74
CA ARG A 23 16.41 1.65 -2.16
C ARG A 23 15.57 0.75 -3.06
N ILE A 24 14.91 -0.26 -2.49
CA ILE A 24 13.96 -1.15 -3.21
C ILE A 24 12.77 -1.52 -2.32
N LEU A 25 11.68 -1.99 -2.94
CA LEU A 25 10.45 -2.43 -2.25
C LEU A 25 10.71 -3.51 -1.18
N PHE A 26 11.55 -4.52 -1.50
CA PHE A 26 11.90 -5.58 -0.54
C PHE A 26 12.59 -5.07 0.74
N GLU A 27 13.22 -3.89 0.73
CA GLU A 27 13.75 -3.31 1.98
C GLU A 27 12.64 -2.74 2.87
N GLY A 28 11.53 -2.29 2.29
CA GLY A 28 10.35 -1.89 3.04
C GLY A 28 9.70 -3.04 3.81
N MET A 29 9.84 -4.29 3.34
CA MET A 29 9.30 -5.47 4.04
C MET A 29 9.94 -5.70 5.41
N PHE A 30 11.15 -5.20 5.69
CA PHE A 30 11.75 -5.34 7.03
C PHE A 30 11.01 -4.52 8.11
N ALA A 31 10.17 -3.56 7.73
CA ALA A 31 9.26 -2.85 8.64
C ALA A 31 8.31 -3.79 9.42
N THR A 32 8.07 -4.99 8.91
CA THR A 32 7.15 -5.98 9.45
C THR A 32 7.83 -6.97 10.41
N MET A 33 9.12 -6.79 10.71
CA MET A 33 9.82 -7.61 11.70
C MET A 33 9.39 -7.24 13.13
N GLN A 34 9.46 -8.21 14.05
CA GLN A 34 9.20 -8.02 15.47
C GLN A 34 10.43 -7.48 16.23
N THR A 35 10.16 -6.65 17.22
CA THR A 35 11.11 -6.11 18.22
C THR A 35 11.94 -7.16 18.97
N THR A 36 11.47 -8.40 19.02
CA THR A 36 12.14 -9.58 19.63
C THR A 36 13.15 -10.26 18.72
N HIS A 37 12.99 -10.14 17.39
CA HIS A 37 13.86 -10.78 16.39
C HIS A 37 15.04 -9.88 15.99
N VAL A 38 14.79 -8.57 15.88
CA VAL A 38 15.82 -7.60 15.47
C VAL A 38 15.96 -6.53 16.56
N PRO A 39 17.14 -6.34 17.16
CA PRO A 39 17.39 -5.25 18.09
C PRO A 39 17.20 -3.88 17.44
N GLU A 40 16.61 -2.94 18.16
CA GLU A 40 16.19 -1.64 17.61
C GLU A 40 17.36 -0.84 16.98
N VAL A 41 18.57 -0.93 17.54
CA VAL A 41 19.76 -0.29 16.99
C VAL A 41 20.07 -0.80 15.58
N LEU A 42 19.99 -2.11 15.36
CA LEU A 42 20.19 -2.72 14.05
C LEU A 42 19.07 -2.33 13.09
N MET A 43 17.82 -2.35 13.56
CA MET A 43 16.65 -1.96 12.78
C MET A 43 16.74 -0.49 12.31
N ARG A 44 17.02 0.46 13.21
CA ARG A 44 17.12 1.91 12.90
C ARG A 44 18.34 2.31 12.07
N ARG A 45 19.46 1.59 12.17
CA ARG A 45 20.73 2.01 11.54
C ARG A 45 21.07 1.26 10.27
N PHE A 46 20.56 0.04 10.08
CA PHE A 46 20.93 -0.83 8.96
C PHE A 46 19.76 -1.23 8.06
N LEU A 47 18.69 -1.80 8.63
CA LEU A 47 17.55 -2.28 7.83
C LEU A 47 16.69 -1.11 7.34
N ALA A 48 16.27 -0.25 8.27
CA ALA A 48 15.53 0.99 8.03
C ALA A 48 16.40 2.20 8.41
N PRO A 49 17.43 2.58 7.62
CA PRO A 49 18.27 3.75 7.89
C PRO A 49 17.45 5.05 7.85
N PRO A 50 17.81 6.11 8.60
CA PRO A 50 17.01 7.33 8.66
C PRO A 50 17.02 8.06 7.32
N MET A 51 15.87 8.62 6.91
CA MET A 51 15.80 9.52 5.77
C MET A 51 16.60 10.80 6.05
N PRO A 52 17.57 11.18 5.19
CA PRO A 52 18.27 12.45 5.35
C PRO A 52 17.32 13.65 5.21
N THR A 53 17.58 14.69 5.99
CA THR A 53 16.89 15.99 5.86
C THR A 53 17.86 17.06 5.38
N ASP A 54 17.32 18.16 4.84
CA ASP A 54 18.11 19.38 4.65
C ASP A 54 18.41 20.08 5.98
N ARG A 55 19.19 21.17 5.90
CA ARG A 55 19.56 22.02 7.06
C ARG A 55 18.37 22.63 7.80
N PHE A 56 17.19 22.68 7.16
CA PHE A 56 15.95 23.20 7.73
C PHE A 56 15.03 22.09 8.25
N GLY A 57 15.46 20.81 8.23
CA GLY A 57 14.66 19.67 8.70
C GLY A 57 13.63 19.15 7.69
N ARG A 58 13.64 19.60 6.42
CA ARG A 58 12.76 19.05 5.37
C ARG A 58 13.33 17.71 4.89
N ALA A 59 12.50 16.68 4.80
CA ALA A 59 12.94 15.36 4.37
C ALA A 59 13.27 15.34 2.86
N GLN A 60 14.40 14.72 2.48
CA GLN A 60 14.82 14.60 1.08
C GLN A 60 13.83 13.76 0.26
N ALA A 61 13.20 12.77 0.87
CA ALA A 61 12.03 12.08 0.34
C ALA A 61 10.98 11.88 1.43
N ALA A 62 9.71 11.80 1.06
CA ALA A 62 8.59 11.54 1.97
C ALA A 62 7.59 10.59 1.30
N PRO A 63 6.77 9.82 2.05
CA PRO A 63 5.79 8.91 1.44
C PRO A 63 4.93 9.60 0.38
N LEU A 64 4.62 8.90 -0.72
CA LEU A 64 3.91 9.53 -1.84
C LEU A 64 2.60 10.19 -1.41
N GLY A 65 1.84 9.58 -0.50
CA GLY A 65 0.64 10.19 0.09
C GLY A 65 0.90 11.55 0.76
N LEU A 66 2.02 11.71 1.48
CA LEU A 66 2.38 13.02 2.06
C LEU A 66 2.80 14.03 0.99
N ARG A 67 3.47 13.60 -0.08
CA ARG A 67 3.81 14.47 -1.22
C ARG A 67 2.57 14.90 -2.02
N ARG A 68 1.56 14.04 -2.11
CA ARG A 68 0.23 14.37 -2.66
C ARG A 68 -0.50 15.38 -1.78
N VAL A 69 -0.52 15.16 -0.45
CA VAL A 69 -1.07 16.12 0.52
C VAL A 69 -0.36 17.49 0.42
N GLU A 70 0.97 17.50 0.39
CA GLU A 70 1.80 18.71 0.20
C GLU A 70 1.44 19.46 -1.09
N ALA A 71 1.37 18.76 -2.22
CA ALA A 71 1.03 19.35 -3.51
C ALA A 71 -0.41 19.88 -3.56
N ALA A 72 -1.37 19.15 -2.97
CA ALA A 72 -2.78 19.56 -2.91
C ALA A 72 -2.98 20.78 -1.99
N LEU A 73 -2.36 20.81 -0.80
CA LEU A 73 -2.41 21.96 0.10
C LEU A 73 -1.88 23.23 -0.56
N LEU A 74 -0.72 23.14 -1.22
CA LEU A 74 -0.10 24.28 -1.91
C LEU A 74 -0.86 24.73 -3.17
N LYS A 75 -1.77 23.90 -3.72
CA LYS A 75 -2.58 24.23 -4.90
C LYS A 75 -3.95 24.80 -4.54
N TYR A 76 -4.62 24.23 -3.54
CA TYR A 76 -6.04 24.48 -3.26
C TYR A 76 -6.28 25.30 -1.99
N THR A 77 -5.22 25.74 -1.29
CA THR A 77 -5.32 26.62 -0.12
C THR A 77 -4.42 27.86 -0.30
N GLY A 78 -4.51 28.82 0.63
CA GLY A 78 -3.63 29.99 0.66
C GLY A 78 -2.21 29.74 1.20
N LEU A 79 -1.84 28.48 1.48
CA LEU A 79 -0.54 28.12 2.06
C LEU A 79 0.60 28.26 1.04
N LYS A 80 1.74 28.80 1.50
CA LYS A 80 2.98 28.95 0.73
C LYS A 80 3.93 27.77 0.97
N PRO A 81 4.95 27.56 0.11
CA PRO A 81 5.92 26.47 0.28
C PRO A 81 6.72 26.46 1.60
N ALA A 82 6.71 27.55 2.36
CA ALA A 82 7.31 27.62 3.71
C ALA A 82 6.33 27.22 4.83
N ASP A 83 5.02 27.21 4.55
CA ASP A 83 3.96 26.94 5.51
C ASP A 83 3.66 25.44 5.63
N VAL A 84 4.06 24.62 4.65
CA VAL A 84 3.89 23.16 4.61
C VAL A 84 5.26 22.48 4.56
N VAL A 85 5.54 21.57 5.50
CA VAL A 85 6.84 20.86 5.56
C VAL A 85 6.65 19.35 5.73
N CYS A 86 7.09 18.56 4.75
CA CYS A 86 7.35 17.13 4.95
C CYS A 86 8.66 16.91 5.73
N THR A 87 8.59 16.16 6.84
CA THR A 87 9.74 15.88 7.72
C THR A 87 9.75 14.43 8.24
N THR A 88 10.78 14.09 9.03
CA THR A 88 10.99 12.80 9.69
C THR A 88 10.69 12.88 11.19
N PRO A 89 10.30 11.78 11.87
CA PRO A 89 10.10 11.76 13.32
C PRO A 89 11.26 12.38 14.12
N GLU A 90 12.50 12.11 13.74
CA GLU A 90 13.70 12.62 14.42
C GLU A 90 13.90 14.14 14.33
N ARG A 91 13.16 14.86 13.48
CA ARG A 91 13.29 16.31 13.26
C ARG A 91 12.04 17.11 13.68
N LEU A 92 11.02 16.43 14.21
CA LEU A 92 9.84 17.07 14.79
C LEU A 92 10.17 18.09 15.91
N PRO A 93 11.12 17.83 16.84
CA PRO A 93 11.45 18.80 17.90
C PRO A 93 12.08 20.10 17.38
N ASP A 94 12.71 20.08 16.20
CA ASP A 94 13.35 21.25 15.59
C ASP A 94 12.36 22.18 14.86
N LEU A 95 11.20 21.65 14.46
CA LEU A 95 10.22 22.32 13.60
C LEU A 95 8.91 22.68 14.31
N ILE A 96 8.55 21.94 15.37
CA ILE A 96 7.32 22.19 16.11
C ILE A 96 7.49 23.33 17.11
N GLY A 97 6.59 24.31 17.00
CA GLY A 97 6.49 25.47 17.89
C GLY A 97 5.09 26.08 17.85
N PRO A 98 4.87 27.23 18.50
CA PRO A 98 3.55 27.87 18.63
C PRO A 98 2.98 28.46 17.33
N TRP A 99 3.71 28.31 16.21
CA TRP A 99 3.26 28.62 14.84
C TRP A 99 2.57 27.43 14.16
N VAL A 100 2.86 26.19 14.58
CA VAL A 100 2.22 24.99 14.01
C VAL A 100 0.75 25.00 14.38
N ARG A 101 -0.09 24.55 13.45
CA ARG A 101 -1.55 24.45 13.59
C ARG A 101 -2.03 23.03 13.35
N ILE A 102 -1.45 22.34 12.38
CA ILE A 102 -1.80 20.95 12.04
C ILE A 102 -0.54 20.11 11.87
N VAL A 103 -0.55 18.90 12.41
CA VAL A 103 0.37 17.83 12.05
C VAL A 103 -0.43 16.72 11.35
N GLY A 104 -0.17 16.53 10.06
CA GLY A 104 -0.66 15.39 9.30
C GLY A 104 0.27 14.19 9.51
N PHE A 105 -0.24 13.12 10.13
CA PHE A 105 0.49 11.89 10.39
C PHE A 105 0.02 10.76 9.46
N ASN A 106 0.93 10.21 8.65
CA ASN A 106 0.63 9.12 7.72
C ASN A 106 1.16 7.78 8.23
N SER A 107 0.32 6.74 8.25
CA SER A 107 0.74 5.35 8.44
C SER A 107 0.06 4.39 7.47
N SER A 108 0.76 3.34 7.07
CA SER A 108 0.25 2.26 6.21
C SER A 108 -0.34 1.10 7.02
N ASP A 109 0.18 0.86 8.22
CA ASP A 109 -0.23 -0.24 9.10
C ASP A 109 0.03 0.12 10.58
N PRO A 110 -0.73 1.06 11.15
CA PRO A 110 -0.43 1.65 12.45
C PRO A 110 -0.58 0.67 13.63
N LEU A 111 -1.44 -0.35 13.52
CA LEU A 111 -1.73 -1.30 14.61
C LEU A 111 -1.24 -2.73 14.33
N GLY A 112 -0.61 -3.00 13.18
CA GLY A 112 -0.11 -4.33 12.83
C GLY A 112 -1.13 -5.25 12.14
N MET A 113 -2.18 -4.70 11.52
CA MET A 113 -3.38 -5.41 11.07
C MET A 113 -3.48 -5.64 9.54
N GLY A 114 -2.44 -5.36 8.76
CA GLY A 114 -2.37 -5.82 7.37
C GLY A 114 -2.18 -7.34 7.27
N MET A 115 -2.79 -8.01 6.27
CA MET A 115 -2.75 -9.48 6.08
C MET A 115 -1.34 -10.10 6.24
N SER A 116 -0.32 -9.53 5.60
CA SER A 116 1.08 -10.01 5.71
C SER A 116 1.63 -9.93 7.15
N ASN A 117 1.20 -8.91 7.88
CA ASN A 117 1.71 -8.58 9.21
C ASN A 117 1.00 -9.41 10.29
N THR A 118 -0.30 -9.67 10.16
CA THR A 118 -1.01 -10.62 11.03
C THR A 118 -0.58 -12.06 10.78
N THR A 119 -0.26 -12.40 9.52
CA THR A 119 0.38 -13.68 9.16
C THR A 119 1.71 -13.87 9.87
N THR A 120 2.65 -12.92 9.74
CA THR A 120 3.99 -13.04 10.33
C THR A 120 3.96 -12.93 11.87
N ALA A 121 3.13 -12.06 12.44
CA ALA A 121 2.94 -11.95 13.88
C ALA A 121 2.39 -13.24 14.52
N SER A 122 1.62 -14.04 13.78
CA SER A 122 1.09 -15.31 14.28
C SER A 122 2.17 -16.34 14.66
N PHE A 123 3.38 -16.26 14.08
CA PHE A 123 4.47 -17.21 14.34
C PHE A 123 5.45 -16.76 15.44
N TRP A 124 5.47 -15.47 15.78
CA TRP A 124 6.53 -14.85 16.57
C TRP A 124 5.99 -13.93 17.66
N SER A 125 6.45 -14.10 18.90
CA SER A 125 6.16 -13.19 20.00
C SER A 125 6.82 -11.83 19.77
N GLY A 126 6.18 -10.73 20.20
CA GLY A 126 6.75 -9.37 20.19
C GLY A 126 5.83 -8.35 19.54
N GLU A 127 6.25 -7.08 19.52
CA GLU A 127 5.55 -6.02 18.80
C GLU A 127 6.20 -5.79 17.43
N LEU A 128 5.39 -5.63 16.38
CA LEU A 128 5.83 -5.25 15.03
C LEU A 128 6.43 -3.84 15.04
N TYR A 129 7.51 -3.60 14.29
CA TYR A 129 8.14 -2.27 14.23
C TYR A 129 7.22 -1.17 13.69
N SER A 130 6.30 -1.49 12.75
CA SER A 130 5.26 -0.56 12.28
C SER A 130 4.39 -0.02 13.42
N LYS A 131 3.85 -0.93 14.24
CA LYS A 131 3.04 -0.60 15.43
C LYS A 131 3.86 0.14 16.49
N HIS A 132 5.05 -0.37 16.78
CA HIS A 132 5.94 0.17 17.81
C HIS A 132 6.34 1.63 17.52
N TRP A 133 6.83 1.92 16.32
CA TRP A 133 7.25 3.26 15.94
C TRP A 133 6.10 4.21 15.61
N THR A 134 4.94 3.69 15.17
CA THR A 134 3.71 4.48 15.09
C THR A 134 3.32 4.99 16.48
N ARG A 135 3.21 4.10 17.47
CA ARG A 135 2.93 4.45 18.87
C ARG A 135 3.91 5.49 19.38
N GLN A 136 5.22 5.24 19.24
CA GLN A 136 6.27 6.13 19.71
C GLN A 136 6.19 7.53 19.06
N THR A 137 5.92 7.61 17.75
CA THR A 137 5.81 8.89 17.04
C THR A 137 4.56 9.66 17.48
N LEU A 138 3.42 8.98 17.64
CA LEU A 138 2.18 9.61 18.11
C LEU A 138 2.26 10.05 19.58
N GLN A 139 2.95 9.30 20.45
CA GLN A 139 3.25 9.72 21.83
C GLN A 139 4.12 10.99 21.86
N GLN A 140 5.16 11.07 21.00
CA GLN A 140 5.98 12.27 20.87
C GLN A 140 5.15 13.47 20.35
N LEU A 141 4.30 13.25 19.34
CA LEU A 141 3.41 14.28 18.82
C LEU A 141 2.40 14.75 19.89
N THR A 142 1.87 13.85 20.71
CA THR A 142 0.96 14.17 21.82
C THR A 142 1.65 15.02 22.89
N ALA A 143 2.90 14.69 23.26
CA ALA A 143 3.69 15.49 24.19
C ALA A 143 3.96 16.91 23.64
N LEU A 144 4.25 17.04 22.34
CA LEU A 144 4.42 18.32 21.68
C LEU A 144 3.09 19.09 21.51
N LYS A 145 1.99 18.39 21.25
CA LYS A 145 0.62 18.96 21.17
C LYS A 145 0.24 19.61 22.49
N ARG A 146 0.46 18.93 23.62
CA ARG A 146 0.21 19.48 24.97
C ARG A 146 1.00 20.77 25.26
N LYS A 147 2.15 20.98 24.58
CA LYS A 147 2.99 22.17 24.73
C LYS A 147 2.61 23.32 23.80
N TYR A 148 2.08 23.03 22.60
CA TYR A 148 1.93 24.04 21.53
C TYR A 148 0.51 24.16 20.92
N GLY A 149 -0.43 23.28 21.27
CA GLY A 149 -1.87 23.42 20.95
C GLY A 149 -2.29 23.11 19.51
N PHE A 150 -1.45 22.47 18.70
CA PHE A 150 -1.80 22.07 17.33
C PHE A 150 -2.74 20.85 17.28
N LYS A 151 -3.30 20.59 16.09
CA LYS A 151 -4.17 19.43 15.81
C LYS A 151 -3.40 18.28 15.16
N ILE A 152 -3.64 17.05 15.60
CA ILE A 152 -3.09 15.82 15.00
C ILE A 152 -4.17 15.19 14.13
N VAL A 153 -3.90 15.15 12.82
CA VAL A 153 -4.75 14.53 11.81
C VAL A 153 -4.04 13.27 11.30
N VAL A 154 -4.61 12.10 11.56
CA VAL A 154 -4.06 10.81 11.12
C VAL A 154 -4.68 10.39 9.78
N GLY A 155 -3.89 9.84 8.88
CA GLY A 155 -4.35 9.32 7.59
C GLY A 155 -3.41 8.26 6.99
N GLY A 156 -3.65 7.93 5.73
CA GLY A 156 -2.92 6.89 4.99
C GLY A 156 -3.69 5.57 4.89
N ALA A 157 -3.10 4.58 4.20
CA ALA A 157 -3.77 3.31 3.90
C ALA A 157 -4.21 2.51 5.14
N GLY A 158 -3.55 2.73 6.29
CA GLY A 158 -3.88 2.07 7.56
C GLY A 158 -4.88 2.84 8.44
N ALA A 159 -5.41 3.99 8.00
CA ALA A 159 -6.24 4.87 8.83
C ALA A 159 -7.50 4.19 9.39
N TRP A 160 -8.08 3.22 8.67
CA TRP A 160 -9.23 2.42 9.10
C TRP A 160 -9.00 1.68 10.43
N GLN A 161 -7.75 1.35 10.76
CA GLN A 161 -7.41 0.64 12.00
C GLN A 161 -7.69 1.50 13.26
N PHE A 162 -7.75 2.83 13.12
CA PHE A 162 -8.13 3.76 14.19
C PHE A 162 -9.64 4.06 14.25
N THR A 163 -10.48 3.39 13.45
CA THR A 163 -11.94 3.54 13.53
C THR A 163 -12.67 2.26 13.92
N VAL A 164 -11.99 1.12 14.00
CA VAL A 164 -12.55 -0.14 14.51
C VAL A 164 -12.57 -0.14 16.06
N PRO A 165 -13.69 -0.51 16.74
CA PRO A 165 -13.82 -0.40 18.20
C PRO A 165 -12.79 -1.16 19.04
N ASN A 166 -12.31 -0.53 20.12
CA ASN A 166 -11.22 -1.02 20.97
C ASN A 166 -11.47 -2.38 21.66
N CYS A 167 -12.73 -2.76 21.89
CA CYS A 167 -13.09 -4.03 22.54
C CYS A 167 -12.67 -5.28 21.74
N GLN A 168 -12.33 -5.11 20.46
CA GLN A 168 -11.86 -6.18 19.57
C GLN A 168 -10.35 -6.46 19.70
N PHE A 169 -9.63 -5.77 20.58
CA PHE A 169 -8.17 -5.85 20.72
C PHE A 169 -7.66 -6.55 21.99
N SER A 170 -8.56 -7.08 22.85
CA SER A 170 -8.17 -7.81 24.06
C SER A 170 -7.95 -9.30 23.80
N ASP A 171 -6.85 -9.84 24.30
CA ASP A 171 -6.53 -11.26 24.15
C ASP A 171 -7.47 -12.13 25.02
N HIS A 172 -8.10 -13.12 24.40
CA HIS A 172 -8.85 -14.22 25.06
C HIS A 172 -10.08 -13.90 25.93
N ARG A 173 -10.71 -12.72 25.86
CA ARG A 173 -12.09 -12.53 26.36
C ARG A 173 -12.79 -11.28 25.81
N SER A 174 -13.37 -11.40 24.62
CA SER A 174 -14.19 -10.33 24.02
C SER A 174 -15.51 -10.13 24.78
N PRO A 175 -15.84 -8.89 25.21
CA PRO A 175 -17.21 -8.51 25.56
C PRO A 175 -18.12 -8.47 24.31
N SER A 176 -19.42 -8.34 24.53
CA SER A 176 -20.42 -8.04 23.50
C SER A 176 -20.14 -6.70 22.81
N ILE A 177 -20.45 -6.59 21.52
CA ILE A 177 -20.35 -5.32 20.78
C ILE A 177 -21.24 -4.21 21.35
N GLU A 178 -22.33 -4.60 22.01
CA GLU A 178 -23.30 -3.71 22.65
C GLU A 178 -22.68 -2.87 23.79
N ASP A 179 -21.53 -3.30 24.33
CA ASP A 179 -20.79 -2.61 25.39
C ASP A 179 -19.71 -1.63 24.86
N CYS A 180 -19.52 -1.52 23.54
CA CYS A 180 -18.44 -0.76 22.94
C CYS A 180 -18.92 0.62 22.46
N GLU A 181 -18.56 1.70 23.17
CA GLU A 181 -18.84 3.07 22.71
C GLU A 181 -18.19 3.33 21.34
N LEU A 182 -19.02 3.62 20.33
CA LEU A 182 -18.58 4.07 19.01
C LEU A 182 -18.04 5.51 19.09
N THR A 183 -16.78 5.64 19.48
CA THR A 183 -16.05 6.90 19.31
C THR A 183 -15.56 7.06 17.87
N THR A 184 -15.42 8.31 17.42
CA THR A 184 -14.92 8.64 16.08
C THR A 184 -13.43 8.37 15.90
N VAL A 185 -12.69 8.14 16.99
CA VAL A 185 -11.25 7.82 17.00
C VAL A 185 -10.97 6.70 18.02
N ASN A 186 -11.04 5.46 17.56
CA ASN A 186 -10.76 4.27 18.34
C ASN A 186 -9.24 4.00 18.36
N CYS A 187 -8.49 4.84 19.08
CA CYS A 187 -7.07 4.59 19.35
C CYS A 187 -6.92 3.64 20.55
N PRO A 188 -6.10 2.57 20.46
CA PRO A 188 -5.89 1.64 21.58
C PRO A 188 -4.87 2.15 22.63
N TRP A 189 -4.34 3.36 22.47
CA TRP A 189 -3.31 3.93 23.35
C TRP A 189 -3.86 5.16 24.09
N PRO A 190 -4.14 5.06 25.40
CA PRO A 190 -4.83 6.13 26.15
C PRO A 190 -3.97 7.39 26.37
N ASP A 191 -2.67 7.30 26.09
CA ASP A 191 -1.72 8.40 26.17
C ASP A 191 -1.49 9.13 24.83
N VAL A 192 -2.15 8.67 23.75
CA VAL A 192 -2.14 9.26 22.41
C VAL A 192 -3.41 10.09 22.17
N ASP A 193 -3.22 11.33 21.70
CA ASP A 193 -4.28 12.33 21.54
C ASP A 193 -4.40 12.75 20.06
N ILE A 194 -5.28 12.06 19.32
CA ILE A 194 -5.57 12.30 17.89
C ILE A 194 -6.88 13.09 17.79
N ASP A 195 -6.88 14.20 17.05
CA ASP A 195 -8.09 15.03 16.89
C ASP A 195 -9.01 14.56 15.76
N LEU A 196 -8.45 13.93 14.71
CA LEU A 196 -9.20 13.50 13.53
C LEU A 196 -8.50 12.35 12.80
N VAL A 197 -9.28 11.37 12.34
CA VAL A 197 -8.84 10.33 11.40
C VAL A 197 -9.44 10.64 10.03
N PHE A 198 -8.58 10.87 9.03
CA PHE A 198 -8.96 11.12 7.65
C PHE A 198 -8.91 9.81 6.85
N GLN A 199 -10.06 9.37 6.36
CA GLN A 199 -10.18 8.17 5.52
C GLN A 199 -10.54 8.53 4.08
N GLY A 200 -9.90 7.87 3.12
CA GLY A 200 -10.07 8.12 1.70
C GLY A 200 -8.90 8.90 1.11
N TYR A 201 -9.16 9.64 0.03
CA TYR A 201 -8.15 10.33 -0.76
C TYR A 201 -8.11 11.81 -0.40
N PHE A 202 -6.92 12.32 -0.07
CA PHE A 202 -6.79 13.68 0.44
C PHE A 202 -7.31 14.71 -0.57
N GLU A 203 -7.08 14.49 -1.86
CA GLU A 203 -7.41 15.43 -2.92
C GLU A 203 -8.92 15.63 -3.13
N SER A 204 -9.81 14.79 -2.58
CA SER A 204 -11.26 14.99 -2.72
C SER A 204 -11.81 16.09 -1.80
N SER A 205 -11.35 16.15 -0.54
CA SER A 205 -11.91 17.02 0.52
C SER A 205 -10.90 17.51 1.57
N GLY A 206 -9.66 17.00 1.54
CA GLY A 206 -8.60 17.30 2.50
C GLY A 206 -8.12 18.75 2.50
N PRO A 207 -7.92 19.43 1.34
CA PRO A 207 -7.56 20.85 1.32
C PRO A 207 -8.60 21.74 1.99
N GLU A 208 -9.88 21.48 1.74
CA GLU A 208 -11.01 22.22 2.33
C GLU A 208 -11.06 21.99 3.85
N LEU A 209 -10.89 20.75 4.31
CA LEU A 209 -10.80 20.41 5.73
C LEU A 209 -9.61 21.12 6.41
N PHE A 210 -8.43 21.13 5.79
CA PHE A 210 -7.26 21.78 6.36
C PHE A 210 -7.42 23.31 6.39
N ALA A 211 -8.06 23.91 5.39
CA ALA A 211 -8.39 25.34 5.39
C ALA A 211 -9.36 25.70 6.54
N ASP A 212 -10.41 24.91 6.77
CA ASP A 212 -11.34 25.09 7.90
C ASP A 212 -10.60 24.99 9.24
N LEU A 213 -9.81 23.93 9.46
CA LEU A 213 -9.01 23.73 10.67
C LEU A 213 -8.01 24.88 10.92
N LEU A 214 -7.34 25.38 9.87
CA LEU A 214 -6.42 26.52 9.97
C LEU A 214 -7.15 27.80 10.36
N SER A 215 -8.31 28.09 9.75
CA SER A 215 -9.10 29.29 10.06
C SER A 215 -9.64 29.29 11.50
N ARG A 216 -10.15 28.15 11.99
CA ARG A 216 -10.65 27.98 13.37
C ARG A 216 -9.56 28.11 14.42
N SER A 217 -8.29 27.93 14.06
CA SER A 217 -7.16 28.02 14.98
C SER A 217 -6.68 29.47 15.24
N THR A 218 -7.47 30.47 14.86
CA THR A 218 -7.18 31.91 15.09
C THR A 218 -7.58 32.37 16.50
N GLY A 219 -7.03 31.69 17.51
CA GLY A 219 -7.16 32.02 18.94
C GLY A 219 -5.84 32.49 19.57
N VAL A 220 -5.24 33.56 19.05
CA VAL A 220 -4.02 34.20 19.60
C VAL A 220 -4.24 35.71 19.57
N PRO A 221 -3.96 36.47 20.65
CA PRO A 221 -4.40 37.86 20.78
C PRO A 221 -3.69 38.80 19.78
N PRO A 222 -4.28 39.95 19.44
CA PRO A 222 -3.70 40.90 18.52
C PRO A 222 -2.36 41.42 19.05
N VAL A 223 -1.35 41.42 18.18
CA VAL A 223 -0.07 42.09 18.43
C VAL A 223 -0.35 43.58 18.67
N SER A 224 0.15 44.11 19.77
CA SER A 224 -0.01 45.51 20.17
C SER A 224 0.67 46.45 19.16
N SER A 225 -0.10 47.02 18.23
CA SER A 225 0.26 48.27 17.56
C SER A 225 -0.06 49.45 18.47
N MET A 226 0.89 50.37 18.59
CA MET A 226 0.78 51.57 19.43
C MET A 226 -0.44 52.42 19.03
N GLY A 227 -1.09 53.03 20.03
CA GLY A 227 -2.47 53.50 19.90
C GLY A 227 -2.66 54.92 19.36
N VAL A 228 -3.92 55.21 19.02
CA VAL A 228 -4.54 56.54 19.06
C VAL A 228 -5.96 56.36 19.64
N SER A 229 -6.45 57.33 20.40
CA SER A 229 -7.72 57.29 21.16
C SER A 229 -8.97 57.53 20.28
N PRO A 230 -10.19 57.12 20.69
CA PRO A 230 -11.39 57.18 19.84
C PRO A 230 -12.34 58.38 20.11
N MET A 231 -12.92 58.91 19.03
CA MET A 231 -14.12 59.79 18.91
C MET A 231 -14.50 59.78 17.40
N ASP A 232 -15.76 59.86 16.93
CA ASP A 232 -17.06 60.02 17.58
C ASP A 232 -18.21 59.41 16.69
N ARG A 233 -19.47 59.58 17.13
CA ARG A 233 -20.77 59.04 16.63
C ARG A 233 -21.13 59.24 15.14
N GLY A 234 -22.06 58.42 14.63
CA GLY A 234 -22.86 58.75 13.42
C GLY A 234 -23.93 57.74 12.99
N MET A 235 -25.21 58.12 13.07
CA MET A 235 -26.42 57.35 12.71
C MET A 235 -26.55 56.91 11.23
N GLY A 236 -27.03 55.67 11.02
CA GLY A 236 -28.29 55.32 10.32
C GLY A 236 -28.46 55.54 8.79
N ILE A 237 -28.97 54.50 8.10
CA ILE A 237 -30.18 54.48 7.22
C ILE A 237 -30.29 53.10 6.52
N LEU A 238 -31.52 52.64 6.24
CA LEU A 238 -31.88 51.34 5.63
C LEU A 238 -32.54 51.55 4.22
N PRO A 239 -32.92 50.53 3.43
CA PRO A 239 -32.52 50.40 2.02
C PRO A 239 -33.69 50.53 1.03
N MET A 240 -33.47 50.24 -0.26
CA MET A 240 -34.54 49.89 -1.23
C MET A 240 -34.09 48.81 -2.23
N ASN A 241 -35.08 47.99 -2.66
CA ASN A 241 -34.95 46.86 -3.59
C ASN A 241 -35.10 47.27 -5.06
N HIS A 242 -34.75 46.38 -6.00
CA HIS A 242 -35.51 46.23 -7.25
C HIS A 242 -35.51 44.79 -7.81
N ARG A 243 -36.69 44.39 -8.29
CA ARG A 243 -37.10 43.20 -9.07
C ARG A 243 -38.59 43.45 -9.45
N PRO A 244 -39.24 42.67 -10.32
CA PRO A 244 -38.77 41.98 -11.54
C PRO A 244 -39.77 42.16 -12.72
N GLU A 245 -39.53 41.51 -13.85
CA GLU A 245 -40.53 41.03 -14.84
C GLU A 245 -39.77 40.07 -15.81
N ALA A 246 -40.32 39.13 -16.56
CA ALA A 246 -41.39 38.13 -16.44
C ALA A 246 -41.74 37.70 -17.88
N ASP A 247 -41.64 36.40 -18.23
CA ASP A 247 -42.55 35.78 -19.20
C ASP A 247 -42.52 34.24 -19.09
N ALA A 248 -43.53 33.56 -19.64
CA ALA A 248 -43.86 32.15 -19.38
C ALA A 248 -43.96 31.28 -20.65
N THR A 249 -43.94 29.94 -20.49
CA THR A 249 -44.82 28.98 -21.21
C THR A 249 -44.61 27.52 -20.77
N GLU A 250 -45.70 26.84 -20.38
CA GLU A 250 -45.91 25.36 -20.41
C GLU A 250 -47.22 25.08 -21.18
N PRO A 251 -47.48 23.86 -21.71
CA PRO A 251 -48.17 22.75 -20.98
C PRO A 251 -47.62 21.34 -21.33
N HIS A 252 -47.98 20.16 -20.78
CA HIS A 252 -48.87 19.60 -19.72
C HIS A 252 -48.22 18.24 -19.28
N GLY A 253 -48.63 17.45 -18.27
CA GLY A 253 -49.72 17.51 -17.28
C GLY A 253 -50.26 16.09 -16.92
N ARG A 254 -50.88 15.91 -15.73
CA ARG A 254 -51.48 14.66 -15.14
C ARG A 254 -50.50 13.60 -14.61
N ASP A 255 -50.74 12.87 -13.50
CA ASP A 255 -51.67 12.92 -12.34
C ASP A 255 -50.85 12.35 -11.14
N GLY A 256 -51.10 12.54 -9.84
CA GLY A 256 -52.26 13.04 -9.12
C GLY A 256 -52.65 12.10 -7.95
N ARG A 257 -52.01 12.21 -6.76
CA ARG A 257 -52.62 11.86 -5.46
C ARG A 257 -51.84 12.38 -4.25
N ALA A 258 -52.59 12.75 -3.20
CA ALA A 258 -52.12 13.41 -1.99
C ALA A 258 -52.09 12.47 -0.77
N THR A 259 -51.42 12.90 0.31
CA THR A 259 -52.04 13.02 1.65
C THR A 259 -51.22 13.90 2.61
N HIS A 260 -51.92 14.58 3.52
CA HIS A 260 -51.38 15.32 4.67
C HIS A 260 -50.60 14.40 5.64
N GLY A 261 -49.70 14.86 6.52
CA GLY A 261 -49.30 16.22 6.91
C GLY A 261 -49.37 16.41 8.44
N ARG A 262 -48.53 17.29 9.01
CA ARG A 262 -48.73 18.09 10.26
C ARG A 262 -47.41 18.68 10.76
N ASP A 263 -47.42 19.99 10.97
CA ASP A 263 -46.40 20.72 11.73
C ASP A 263 -46.56 20.50 13.25
N ALA A 264 -45.45 20.65 13.99
CA ALA A 264 -45.48 21.00 15.40
C ALA A 264 -44.22 21.82 15.75
N HIS A 265 -44.40 23.07 16.15
CA HIS A 265 -43.33 23.92 16.67
C HIS A 265 -42.84 23.45 18.04
N ALA A 266 -41.54 23.51 18.28
CA ALA A 266 -40.96 23.63 19.61
C ALA A 266 -39.77 24.61 19.59
N THR A 267 -39.76 25.57 20.51
CA THR A 267 -38.80 26.67 20.59
C THR A 267 -37.75 26.44 21.67
N GLY A 268 -36.53 26.94 21.43
CA GLY A 268 -35.63 27.39 22.50
C GLY A 268 -34.70 26.33 23.11
N GLY A 269 -33.40 26.46 22.85
CA GLY A 269 -32.36 25.64 23.49
C GLY A 269 -30.99 25.85 22.85
N ARG A 270 -30.35 26.99 23.10
CA ARG A 270 -28.92 27.17 22.75
C ARG A 270 -28.07 26.47 23.81
N ASP A 271 -27.70 25.22 23.56
CA ASP A 271 -26.75 24.49 24.40
C ASP A 271 -25.40 24.33 23.69
N ALA A 272 -24.35 24.90 24.29
CA ALA A 272 -23.04 25.00 23.68
C ALA A 272 -22.19 23.75 23.96
N ARG A 273 -22.45 22.65 23.27
CA ARG A 273 -21.72 21.38 23.45
C ARG A 273 -21.34 20.60 22.19
N ASP A 274 -21.62 21.13 21.00
CA ASP A 274 -21.53 20.37 19.75
C ASP A 274 -20.25 20.67 18.95
N THR A 275 -19.14 20.01 19.33
CA THR A 275 -17.85 20.06 18.59
C THR A 275 -17.07 18.73 18.56
N HIS A 276 -17.64 17.64 19.06
CA HIS A 276 -17.00 16.32 19.06
C HIS A 276 -17.50 15.49 17.87
N GLY A 277 -16.57 15.04 17.01
CA GLY A 277 -16.85 14.09 15.94
C GLY A 277 -17.57 14.69 14.72
N ARG A 278 -16.81 15.22 13.76
CA ARG A 278 -17.28 15.31 12.37
C ARG A 278 -16.51 14.30 11.53
N ASP A 279 -17.20 13.23 11.16
CA ASP A 279 -16.70 12.25 10.22
C ASP A 279 -16.46 12.91 8.86
N ALA A 280 -15.20 12.87 8.41
CA ALA A 280 -14.92 12.96 6.99
C ALA A 280 -15.31 11.62 6.35
N HIS A 281 -16.60 11.39 6.12
CA HIS A 281 -17.08 10.20 5.42
C HIS A 281 -16.34 10.05 4.09
N ALA A 282 -15.79 8.87 3.84
CA ALA A 282 -14.95 8.61 2.67
C ALA A 282 -15.78 8.74 1.38
N THR A 283 -15.65 9.89 0.72
CA THR A 283 -16.31 10.21 -0.55
C THR A 283 -16.08 9.14 -1.60
N ASP A 284 -17.07 8.88 -2.45
CA ASP A 284 -16.89 8.03 -3.63
C ASP A 284 -15.97 8.68 -4.67
N ASP A 285 -15.86 10.01 -4.66
CA ASP A 285 -14.79 10.72 -5.35
C ASP A 285 -13.42 10.40 -4.72
N MET A 286 -12.48 10.03 -5.59
CA MET A 286 -11.08 9.74 -5.24
C MET A 286 -10.15 10.94 -5.44
N GLY A 287 -10.68 12.09 -5.83
CA GLY A 287 -9.92 13.32 -6.08
C GLY A 287 -8.93 13.20 -7.24
N ALA A 288 -9.09 12.22 -8.15
CA ALA A 288 -8.09 11.90 -9.16
C ALA A 288 -7.79 13.08 -10.10
N ALA A 289 -8.83 13.82 -10.52
CA ALA A 289 -8.69 15.05 -11.32
C ALA A 289 -8.14 16.26 -10.52
N ARG A 290 -8.02 16.13 -9.19
CA ARG A 290 -7.41 17.12 -8.29
C ARG A 290 -5.98 16.73 -7.89
N ILE A 291 -5.43 15.61 -8.39
CA ILE A 291 -4.03 15.26 -8.18
C ILE A 291 -3.15 16.33 -8.84
N GLN A 292 -2.05 16.68 -8.17
CA GLN A 292 -1.04 17.60 -8.68
C GLN A 292 0.34 16.94 -8.65
N PRO A 293 1.27 17.35 -9.54
CA PRO A 293 2.65 16.91 -9.48
C PRO A 293 3.29 17.18 -8.11
N ILE A 294 4.04 16.21 -7.60
CA ILE A 294 4.72 16.30 -6.31
C ILE A 294 5.75 17.44 -6.29
N ARG A 295 5.95 18.06 -5.12
CA ARG A 295 6.89 19.19 -4.95
C ARG A 295 8.26 18.80 -4.43
N GLY A 296 8.42 17.54 -4.03
CA GLY A 296 9.70 16.93 -3.69
C GLY A 296 9.61 15.42 -3.84
N PRO A 297 10.75 14.70 -3.78
CA PRO A 297 10.78 13.27 -4.06
C PRO A 297 9.88 12.43 -3.16
N SER A 298 9.30 11.39 -3.75
CA SER A 298 8.60 10.34 -3.02
C SER A 298 9.58 9.27 -2.51
N MET A 299 9.22 8.61 -1.41
CA MET A 299 9.94 7.41 -0.94
C MET A 299 10.04 6.39 -2.06
N LEU A 300 11.20 5.71 -2.17
CA LEU A 300 11.49 4.72 -3.22
C LEU A 300 11.30 5.23 -4.66
N GLY A 301 11.10 6.55 -4.87
CA GLY A 301 10.68 7.09 -6.16
C GLY A 301 9.33 6.51 -6.62
N ILE A 302 8.38 6.25 -5.71
CA ILE A 302 7.06 5.71 -6.08
C ILE A 302 6.31 6.70 -6.98
N LEU A 303 5.77 6.18 -8.09
CA LEU A 303 4.95 6.86 -9.08
C LEU A 303 3.57 6.18 -9.13
N GLU A 304 2.54 6.90 -8.72
CA GLU A 304 1.15 6.50 -8.92
C GLU A 304 0.80 6.72 -10.40
N LEU A 305 0.62 5.64 -11.17
CA LEU A 305 0.14 5.76 -12.57
C LEU A 305 -1.39 5.73 -12.62
N SER A 306 -2.01 5.11 -11.61
CA SER A 306 -3.45 4.88 -11.55
C SER A 306 -3.90 4.70 -10.10
N ARG A 307 -5.03 5.30 -9.76
CA ARG A 307 -5.66 5.30 -8.44
C ARG A 307 -6.87 4.36 -8.44
N GLY A 308 -7.05 3.59 -7.36
CA GLY A 308 -8.12 2.61 -7.27
C GLY A 308 -7.84 1.29 -8.03
N CYS A 309 -8.67 0.28 -7.81
CA CYS A 309 -8.51 -1.08 -8.34
C CYS A 309 -9.79 -1.56 -9.05
N GLY A 310 -10.92 -1.52 -8.34
CA GLY A 310 -12.24 -1.86 -8.85
C GLY A 310 -12.50 -3.34 -9.06
N ARG A 311 -11.73 -4.23 -8.41
CA ARG A 311 -11.78 -5.70 -8.60
C ARG A 311 -12.70 -6.44 -7.60
N GLY A 312 -13.29 -5.74 -6.62
CA GLY A 312 -14.36 -6.30 -5.78
C GLY A 312 -13.95 -7.33 -4.70
N CYS A 313 -12.66 -7.45 -4.35
CA CYS A 313 -12.18 -8.38 -3.32
C CYS A 313 -12.72 -8.04 -1.92
N GLN A 314 -13.40 -8.95 -1.24
CA GLN A 314 -14.02 -8.73 0.08
C GLN A 314 -13.02 -8.25 1.15
N PHE A 315 -11.78 -8.74 1.11
CA PHE A 315 -10.69 -8.42 2.04
C PHE A 315 -9.89 -7.15 1.67
N CYS A 316 -10.35 -6.32 0.73
CA CYS A 316 -9.58 -5.16 0.23
C CYS A 316 -10.31 -3.82 0.42
N ALA A 317 -9.67 -2.88 1.13
CA ALA A 317 -10.19 -1.53 1.35
C ALA A 317 -10.44 -0.74 0.04
N MET A 318 -9.76 -1.07 -1.06
CA MET A 318 -9.89 -0.41 -2.37
C MET A 318 -10.79 -1.18 -3.35
N ALA A 319 -11.46 -2.26 -2.90
CA ALA A 319 -12.23 -3.18 -3.74
C ALA A 319 -13.26 -2.52 -4.67
N ARG A 320 -14.01 -1.55 -4.14
CA ARG A 320 -15.11 -0.84 -4.83
C ARG A 320 -14.65 0.46 -5.52
N ARG A 321 -13.39 0.87 -5.32
CA ARG A 321 -12.82 2.09 -5.90
C ARG A 321 -12.39 1.82 -7.34
N LYS A 322 -13.23 2.18 -8.32
CA LYS A 322 -12.96 2.02 -9.77
C LYS A 322 -11.60 2.63 -10.12
N MET A 323 -10.77 1.90 -10.86
CA MET A 323 -9.48 2.41 -11.31
C MET A 323 -9.64 3.65 -12.21
N VAL A 324 -8.88 4.69 -11.92
CA VAL A 324 -8.75 5.93 -12.71
C VAL A 324 -7.26 6.16 -12.99
N HIS A 325 -6.92 6.45 -14.23
CA HIS A 325 -5.54 6.69 -14.66
C HIS A 325 -5.19 8.17 -14.49
N LEU A 326 -3.97 8.47 -14.06
CA LEU A 326 -3.49 9.85 -13.96
C LEU A 326 -3.07 10.36 -15.35
N ASP A 327 -3.11 11.67 -15.54
CA ASP A 327 -2.61 12.31 -16.75
C ASP A 327 -1.11 12.06 -16.93
N GLU A 328 -0.70 11.75 -18.17
CA GLU A 328 0.69 11.43 -18.51
C GLU A 328 1.66 12.53 -18.05
N GLU A 329 1.35 13.80 -18.30
CA GLU A 329 2.18 14.94 -17.89
C GLU A 329 2.37 15.01 -16.35
N THR A 330 1.37 14.58 -15.57
CA THR A 330 1.51 14.50 -14.10
C THR A 330 2.49 13.38 -13.70
N ILE A 331 2.38 12.21 -14.35
CA ILE A 331 3.28 11.07 -14.13
C ILE A 331 4.73 11.42 -14.53
N LEU A 332 4.91 12.09 -15.66
CA LEU A 332 6.23 12.53 -16.15
C LEU A 332 6.82 13.60 -15.21
N ALA A 333 6.02 14.56 -14.72
CA ALA A 333 6.48 15.56 -13.76
C ALA A 333 6.85 14.95 -12.39
N ASP A 334 6.12 13.92 -11.92
CA ASP A 334 6.47 13.17 -10.71
C ASP A 334 7.80 12.40 -10.89
N LEU A 335 7.99 11.75 -12.05
CA LEU A 335 9.24 11.06 -12.39
C LEU A 335 10.42 12.04 -12.48
N GLN A 336 10.25 13.19 -13.14
CA GLN A 336 11.27 14.24 -13.19
C GLN A 336 11.63 14.74 -11.78
N THR A 337 10.65 14.99 -10.93
CA THR A 337 10.87 15.45 -9.54
C THR A 337 11.65 14.41 -8.72
N ASN A 338 11.32 13.13 -8.89
CA ASN A 338 12.04 12.02 -8.27
C ASN A 338 13.49 11.93 -8.74
N VAL A 339 13.73 11.91 -10.05
CA VAL A 339 15.08 11.80 -10.62
C VAL A 339 15.94 13.03 -10.27
N ALA A 340 15.38 14.24 -10.33
CA ALA A 340 16.07 15.48 -9.94
C ALA A 340 16.48 15.48 -8.45
N GLY A 341 15.67 14.87 -7.58
CA GLY A 341 16.03 14.63 -6.18
C GLY A 341 16.84 13.36 -5.92
N GLY A 342 17.44 12.76 -6.95
CA GLY A 342 18.34 11.62 -6.83
C GLY A 342 17.67 10.24 -6.75
N ARG A 343 16.34 10.14 -6.84
CA ARG A 343 15.60 8.86 -6.89
C ARG A 343 15.66 8.27 -8.31
N ARG A 344 16.84 7.74 -8.65
CA ARG A 344 17.14 7.08 -9.95
C ARG A 344 16.65 5.64 -10.04
N ALA A 345 16.23 5.04 -8.94
CA ALA A 345 15.48 3.78 -8.92
C ALA A 345 14.06 4.11 -8.45
N VAL A 346 13.06 3.75 -9.25
CA VAL A 346 11.65 4.12 -9.05
C VAL A 346 10.75 2.91 -8.93
N VAL A 347 9.48 3.12 -8.57
CA VAL A 347 8.49 2.06 -8.35
C VAL A 347 7.15 2.49 -8.96
N SER A 348 6.44 1.60 -9.66
CA SER A 348 5.02 1.84 -9.94
C SER A 348 4.17 1.55 -8.71
N GLY A 349 3.54 2.60 -8.16
CA GLY A 349 2.57 2.53 -7.06
C GLY A 349 1.13 2.44 -7.57
N SER A 350 0.86 1.49 -8.46
CA SER A 350 -0.47 1.24 -9.03
C SER A 350 -0.93 -0.19 -8.72
N GLU A 351 -2.22 -0.36 -8.46
CA GLU A 351 -2.85 -1.66 -8.13
C GLU A 351 -2.79 -2.71 -9.27
N ASP A 352 -2.66 -2.26 -10.52
CA ASP A 352 -2.49 -3.13 -11.68
C ASP A 352 -1.73 -2.38 -12.78
N PHE A 353 -0.40 -2.51 -12.80
CA PHE A 353 0.49 -1.76 -13.71
C PHE A 353 0.09 -1.90 -15.19
N PHE A 354 -0.27 -3.10 -15.63
CA PHE A 354 -0.62 -3.38 -17.02
C PHE A 354 -1.94 -2.73 -17.48
N ARG A 355 -2.75 -2.20 -16.57
CA ARG A 355 -4.04 -1.55 -16.90
C ARG A 355 -3.93 -0.05 -17.14
N TYR A 356 -2.76 0.59 -17.07
CA TYR A 356 -2.67 2.03 -17.34
C TYR A 356 -3.29 2.41 -18.70
N GLY A 357 -4.19 3.41 -18.68
CA GLY A 357 -4.91 3.90 -19.86
C GLY A 357 -6.12 3.05 -20.28
N ALA A 358 -6.40 1.93 -19.61
CA ALA A 358 -7.49 1.03 -19.97
C ALA A 358 -8.89 1.62 -19.74
N THR A 359 -9.81 1.37 -20.68
CA THR A 359 -11.25 1.51 -20.39
C THR A 359 -11.80 0.18 -19.88
N GLY A 360 -11.80 0.01 -18.55
CA GLY A 360 -12.32 -1.20 -17.89
C GLY A 360 -11.23 -2.15 -17.40
N SER A 361 -11.43 -3.46 -17.58
CA SER A 361 -10.52 -4.53 -17.12
C SER A 361 -9.51 -5.02 -18.16
N ARG A 362 -9.69 -4.66 -19.44
CA ARG A 362 -8.80 -5.03 -20.54
C ARG A 362 -7.64 -4.04 -20.65
N PRO A 363 -6.37 -4.47 -20.57
CA PRO A 363 -5.20 -3.62 -20.82
C PRO A 363 -5.26 -2.84 -22.14
N ASP A 364 -4.83 -1.57 -22.09
CA ASP A 364 -4.52 -0.80 -23.30
C ASP A 364 -2.99 -0.79 -23.48
N PHE A 365 -2.52 -1.71 -24.32
CA PHE A 365 -1.09 -1.86 -24.61
C PHE A 365 -0.48 -0.58 -25.20
N GLU A 366 -1.18 0.10 -26.10
CA GLU A 366 -0.62 1.28 -26.79
C GLU A 366 -0.52 2.48 -25.85
N LYS A 367 -1.49 2.70 -24.95
CA LYS A 367 -1.40 3.72 -23.89
C LYS A 367 -0.22 3.46 -22.95
N LEU A 368 -0.04 2.22 -22.48
CA LEU A 368 1.08 1.86 -21.61
C LEU A 368 2.43 1.95 -22.34
N ARG A 369 2.51 1.44 -23.56
CA ARG A 369 3.71 1.51 -24.42
C ARG A 369 4.10 2.97 -24.70
N HIS A 370 3.12 3.85 -24.95
CA HIS A 370 3.35 5.28 -25.14
C HIS A 370 3.93 5.92 -23.88
N LEU A 371 3.25 5.80 -22.73
CA LEU A 371 3.75 6.33 -21.45
C LEU A 371 5.18 5.84 -21.16
N LEU A 372 5.44 4.54 -21.29
CA LEU A 372 6.77 3.98 -21.03
C LEU A 372 7.83 4.50 -22.02
N THR A 373 7.45 4.76 -23.28
CA THR A 373 8.34 5.39 -24.25
C THR A 373 8.69 6.82 -23.82
N ARG A 374 7.69 7.61 -23.41
CA ARG A 374 7.86 8.98 -22.91
C ARG A 374 8.70 9.04 -21.63
N MET A 375 8.49 8.09 -20.71
CA MET A 375 9.30 7.93 -19.49
C MET A 375 10.79 7.66 -19.78
N ARG A 376 11.13 7.02 -20.91
CA ARG A 376 12.54 6.78 -21.31
C ARG A 376 13.27 8.02 -21.81
N GLU A 377 12.55 9.08 -22.18
CA GLU A 377 13.17 10.35 -22.58
C GLU A 377 13.78 11.09 -21.37
N ILE A 378 13.25 10.84 -20.16
CA ILE A 378 13.73 11.44 -18.92
C ILE A 378 15.09 10.82 -18.52
N GLN A 379 16.13 11.64 -18.63
CA GLN A 379 17.51 11.22 -18.37
C GLN A 379 17.78 10.96 -16.88
N GLY A 380 18.60 9.94 -16.60
CA GLY A 380 19.04 9.59 -15.24
C GLY A 380 18.23 8.49 -14.53
N LEU A 381 17.13 8.01 -15.13
CA LEU A 381 16.44 6.82 -14.63
C LEU A 381 17.31 5.56 -14.85
N SER A 382 17.53 4.79 -13.78
CA SER A 382 18.46 3.64 -13.76
C SER A 382 17.75 2.28 -13.67
N PHE A 383 16.61 2.22 -12.98
CA PHE A 383 15.84 1.00 -12.74
C PHE A 383 14.40 1.35 -12.32
N MET A 384 13.43 0.49 -12.65
CA MET A 384 12.04 0.59 -12.20
C MET A 384 11.55 -0.76 -11.71
N GLN A 385 10.85 -0.78 -10.58
CA GLN A 385 10.12 -1.95 -10.07
C GLN A 385 8.63 -1.82 -10.39
N ILE A 386 7.97 -2.96 -10.55
CA ILE A 386 6.51 -3.09 -10.53
C ILE A 386 6.15 -3.76 -9.22
N ASP A 387 5.13 -3.26 -8.52
CA ASP A 387 4.62 -3.91 -7.32
C ASP A 387 3.53 -4.93 -7.67
N HIS A 388 2.43 -4.46 -8.28
CA HIS A 388 1.20 -5.25 -8.44
C HIS A 388 0.67 -5.32 -9.88
N ALA A 389 0.13 -6.49 -10.21
CA ALA A 389 -0.68 -6.74 -11.40
C ALA A 389 -1.76 -7.79 -11.13
N ASN A 390 -2.74 -7.89 -12.04
CA ASN A 390 -3.67 -9.01 -12.05
C ASN A 390 -3.26 -10.05 -13.12
N VAL A 391 -3.37 -11.34 -12.78
CA VAL A 391 -3.21 -12.49 -13.69
C VAL A 391 -4.01 -12.31 -14.99
N THR A 392 -5.26 -11.86 -14.88
CA THR A 392 -6.15 -11.61 -16.03
C THR A 392 -5.66 -10.47 -16.93
N SER A 393 -4.92 -9.51 -16.38
CA SER A 393 -4.31 -8.42 -17.18
C SER A 393 -3.12 -8.96 -17.98
N VAL A 394 -2.25 -9.76 -17.35
CA VAL A 394 -1.13 -10.44 -18.04
C VAL A 394 -1.63 -11.36 -19.16
N LEU A 395 -2.68 -12.15 -18.91
CA LEU A 395 -3.20 -13.11 -19.90
C LEU A 395 -3.92 -12.47 -21.09
N GLN A 396 -4.36 -11.22 -20.98
CA GLN A 396 -4.94 -10.44 -22.07
C GLN A 396 -3.89 -9.75 -22.98
N LEU A 397 -2.61 -9.74 -22.58
CA LEU A 397 -1.50 -9.24 -23.39
C LEU A 397 -0.79 -10.40 -24.12
N THR A 398 -0.34 -10.16 -25.34
CA THR A 398 0.49 -11.14 -26.08
C THR A 398 1.90 -11.24 -25.49
N GLU A 399 2.63 -12.29 -25.84
CA GLU A 399 4.02 -12.46 -25.38
C GLU A 399 4.92 -11.33 -25.93
N ASP A 400 4.76 -10.95 -27.20
CA ASP A 400 5.46 -9.82 -27.82
C ASP A 400 5.17 -8.49 -27.13
N GLN A 401 3.92 -8.24 -26.73
CA GLN A 401 3.53 -7.04 -25.99
C GLN A 401 4.21 -6.98 -24.62
N LEU A 402 4.24 -8.10 -23.90
CA LEU A 402 4.93 -8.20 -22.62
C LEU A 402 6.45 -8.06 -22.77
N GLN A 403 7.04 -8.63 -23.82
CA GLN A 403 8.47 -8.46 -24.15
C GLN A 403 8.82 -6.99 -24.49
N GLU A 404 7.97 -6.27 -25.22
CA GLU A 404 8.16 -4.85 -25.51
C GLU A 404 8.05 -4.00 -24.23
N ILE A 405 7.07 -4.27 -23.36
CA ILE A 405 6.98 -3.63 -22.04
C ILE A 405 8.24 -3.93 -21.21
N ARG A 406 8.70 -5.18 -21.20
CA ARG A 406 9.93 -5.60 -20.50
C ARG A 406 11.17 -4.88 -21.03
N ARG A 407 11.28 -4.69 -22.35
CA ARG A 407 12.36 -3.93 -23.01
C ARG A 407 12.31 -2.46 -22.62
N LEU A 408 11.13 -1.83 -22.68
CA LEU A 408 10.93 -0.43 -22.29
C LEU A 408 11.29 -0.20 -20.81
N LEU A 409 11.01 -1.19 -19.95
CA LEU A 409 11.39 -1.19 -18.53
C LEU A 409 12.89 -1.48 -18.24
N THR A 410 13.74 -1.57 -19.27
CA THR A 410 15.20 -1.77 -19.12
C THR A 410 15.96 -0.47 -19.36
N TRP A 411 16.52 0.11 -18.29
CA TRP A 411 17.40 1.28 -18.34
C TRP A 411 18.86 0.88 -18.05
N GLU A 412 19.60 1.70 -17.31
CA GLU A 412 21.03 1.54 -17.00
C GLU A 412 21.36 0.22 -16.27
N ARG A 413 20.42 -0.29 -15.46
CA ARG A 413 20.61 -1.48 -14.62
C ARG A 413 19.57 -2.55 -14.95
N PRO A 414 19.91 -3.54 -15.81
CA PRO A 414 19.02 -4.67 -16.07
C PRO A 414 18.85 -5.54 -14.82
N SER A 415 17.75 -6.30 -14.77
CA SER A 415 17.38 -7.23 -13.70
C SER A 415 16.86 -8.53 -14.32
N ASP A 416 17.37 -9.68 -13.87
CA ASP A 416 16.90 -11.02 -14.25
C ASP A 416 15.68 -11.46 -13.41
N TYR A 417 15.32 -10.61 -12.45
CA TYR A 417 14.24 -10.79 -11.48
C TYR A 417 13.39 -9.51 -11.38
N LEU A 418 13.04 -8.89 -12.52
CA LEU A 418 12.02 -7.84 -12.56
C LEU A 418 10.67 -8.48 -12.26
N TRP A 419 10.28 -8.40 -11.00
CA TRP A 419 9.17 -9.15 -10.45
C TRP A 419 7.86 -8.39 -10.56
N VAL A 420 6.76 -9.15 -10.52
CA VAL A 420 5.40 -8.62 -10.49
C VAL A 420 4.57 -9.51 -9.58
N ASN A 421 3.98 -8.95 -8.51
CA ASN A 421 3.10 -9.70 -7.61
C ASN A 421 1.67 -9.75 -8.16
N MET A 422 1.17 -10.98 -8.29
CA MET A 422 -0.16 -11.32 -8.79
C MET A 422 -0.91 -12.13 -7.74
N GLY A 423 -2.00 -11.58 -7.19
CA GLY A 423 -2.86 -12.33 -6.27
C GLY A 423 -3.60 -13.46 -6.99
N ALA A 424 -3.25 -14.70 -6.68
CA ALA A 424 -3.93 -15.91 -7.14
C ALA A 424 -5.07 -16.30 -6.18
N GLU A 425 -4.88 -16.02 -4.89
CA GLU A 425 -5.72 -16.30 -3.72
C GLU A 425 -5.97 -17.79 -3.44
N SER A 426 -6.48 -18.54 -4.41
CA SER A 426 -6.68 -20.00 -4.37
C SER A 426 -6.58 -20.59 -5.77
N ALA A 427 -6.30 -21.90 -5.88
CA ALA A 427 -6.42 -22.61 -7.16
C ALA A 427 -7.88 -22.82 -7.61
N ASN A 428 -8.85 -22.83 -6.69
CA ASN A 428 -10.26 -22.93 -7.04
C ASN A 428 -10.81 -21.56 -7.46
N GLY A 429 -10.97 -21.35 -8.77
CA GLY A 429 -11.52 -20.11 -9.29
C GLY A 429 -12.95 -19.83 -8.87
N ARG A 430 -13.79 -20.83 -8.56
CA ARG A 430 -15.15 -20.58 -8.02
C ARG A 430 -15.10 -19.90 -6.64
N LEU A 431 -14.18 -20.32 -5.77
CA LEU A 431 -13.93 -19.69 -4.46
C LEU A 431 -13.39 -18.26 -4.62
N VAL A 432 -12.47 -18.06 -5.56
CA VAL A 432 -11.94 -16.72 -5.88
C VAL A 432 -13.02 -15.83 -6.52
N ALA A 433 -13.92 -16.37 -7.34
CA ALA A 433 -15.02 -15.61 -7.93
C ALA A 433 -16.08 -15.20 -6.89
N ALA A 434 -16.36 -16.07 -5.90
CA ALA A 434 -17.27 -15.75 -4.80
C ALA A 434 -16.74 -14.65 -3.87
N THR A 435 -15.43 -14.59 -3.64
CA THR A 435 -14.77 -13.65 -2.71
C THR A 435 -14.18 -12.40 -3.41
N SER A 436 -13.88 -12.50 -4.70
CA SER A 436 -13.13 -11.53 -5.51
C SER A 436 -13.56 -11.55 -7.00
N PRO A 437 -14.85 -11.34 -7.33
CA PRO A 437 -15.39 -11.61 -8.67
C PRO A 437 -14.66 -10.87 -9.80
N GLY A 438 -14.31 -9.61 -9.60
CA GLY A 438 -13.58 -8.82 -10.59
C GLY A 438 -12.14 -9.29 -10.83
N LYS A 439 -11.57 -10.12 -9.94
CA LYS A 439 -10.21 -10.65 -10.07
C LYS A 439 -10.08 -11.67 -11.21
N ILE A 440 -11.13 -12.46 -11.45
CA ILE A 440 -11.22 -13.46 -12.53
C ILE A 440 -11.89 -12.90 -13.79
N ALA A 441 -12.85 -11.98 -13.65
CA ALA A 441 -13.56 -11.42 -14.79
C ALA A 441 -12.61 -10.83 -15.87
N PRO A 442 -12.81 -11.11 -17.16
CA PRO A 442 -14.01 -11.73 -17.76
C PRO A 442 -13.93 -13.26 -17.99
N PHE A 443 -12.96 -13.96 -17.41
CA PHE A 443 -12.71 -15.38 -17.70
C PHE A 443 -13.64 -16.33 -16.93
N ASP A 444 -13.70 -17.59 -17.36
CA ASP A 444 -14.41 -18.65 -16.64
C ASP A 444 -13.64 -19.02 -15.35
N PRO A 445 -14.29 -19.04 -14.17
CA PRO A 445 -13.69 -19.54 -12.93
C PRO A 445 -13.06 -20.94 -13.02
N ASP A 446 -13.56 -21.83 -13.87
CA ASP A 446 -13.06 -23.22 -13.96
C ASP A 446 -11.69 -23.30 -14.63
N ASP A 447 -11.36 -22.30 -15.46
CA ASP A 447 -10.06 -22.18 -16.12
C ASP A 447 -8.95 -21.64 -15.21
N TRP A 448 -9.29 -21.10 -14.04
CA TRP A 448 -8.37 -20.32 -13.19
C TRP A 448 -7.08 -21.06 -12.82
N GLY A 449 -7.19 -22.34 -12.43
CA GLY A 449 -6.03 -23.17 -12.10
C GLY A 449 -5.06 -23.36 -13.27
N ARG A 450 -5.58 -23.44 -14.51
CA ARG A 450 -4.75 -23.49 -15.73
C ARG A 450 -4.16 -22.10 -16.02
N MET A 451 -4.98 -21.07 -15.98
CA MET A 451 -4.59 -19.67 -16.20
C MET A 451 -3.42 -19.23 -15.31
N LEU A 452 -3.37 -19.65 -14.05
CA LEU A 452 -2.26 -19.35 -13.14
C LEU A 452 -0.92 -19.96 -13.61
N ARG A 453 -0.96 -21.18 -14.17
CA ARG A 453 0.21 -21.86 -14.76
C ARG A 453 0.63 -21.18 -16.06
N ASP A 454 -0.34 -20.86 -16.93
CA ASP A 454 -0.11 -20.15 -18.20
C ASP A 454 0.50 -18.75 -17.98
N ALA A 455 0.05 -18.04 -16.94
CA ALA A 455 0.58 -16.74 -16.55
C ALA A 455 2.01 -16.83 -16.01
N ALA A 456 2.33 -17.86 -15.20
CA ALA A 456 3.69 -18.10 -14.74
C ALA A 456 4.65 -18.32 -15.92
N ASP A 457 4.26 -19.15 -16.89
CA ASP A 457 5.06 -19.43 -18.08
C ASP A 457 5.24 -18.20 -18.97
N ARG A 458 4.15 -17.48 -19.27
CA ARG A 458 4.18 -16.28 -20.12
C ARG A 458 5.05 -15.19 -19.50
N MET A 459 4.97 -14.97 -18.20
CA MET A 459 5.81 -13.99 -17.50
C MET A 459 7.29 -14.34 -17.61
N ASN A 460 7.66 -15.60 -17.38
CA ASN A 460 9.05 -16.05 -17.53
C ASN A 460 9.57 -15.89 -18.98
N ARG A 461 8.81 -16.32 -19.98
CA ARG A 461 9.21 -16.17 -21.41
C ARG A 461 9.25 -14.71 -21.87
N SER A 462 8.48 -13.83 -21.22
CA SER A 462 8.53 -12.38 -21.44
C SER A 462 9.61 -11.66 -20.63
N GLY A 463 10.45 -12.38 -19.87
CA GLY A 463 11.56 -11.82 -19.08
C GLY A 463 11.16 -11.17 -17.75
N PHE A 464 9.93 -11.36 -17.29
CA PHE A 464 9.49 -11.00 -15.94
C PHE A 464 9.64 -12.18 -14.97
N PHE A 465 9.64 -11.89 -13.67
CA PHE A 465 9.67 -12.90 -12.62
C PHE A 465 8.30 -13.00 -11.91
N PRO A 466 7.54 -14.09 -12.08
CA PRO A 466 6.22 -14.20 -11.48
C PRO A 466 6.29 -14.41 -9.96
N VAL A 467 5.64 -13.50 -9.24
CA VAL A 467 5.37 -13.61 -7.80
C VAL A 467 3.87 -13.85 -7.67
N PHE A 468 3.47 -14.91 -6.96
CA PHE A 468 2.06 -15.15 -6.65
C PHE A 468 1.78 -14.93 -5.17
N SER A 469 0.59 -14.44 -4.84
CA SER A 469 0.06 -14.43 -3.47
C SER A 469 -1.14 -15.37 -3.36
N ILE A 470 -1.23 -16.13 -2.27
CA ILE A 470 -2.40 -16.99 -1.93
C ILE A 470 -2.90 -16.66 -0.53
N VAL A 471 -4.20 -16.85 -0.29
CA VAL A 471 -4.86 -16.48 0.98
C VAL A 471 -5.41 -17.74 1.63
N LEU A 472 -4.91 -18.08 2.82
CA LEU A 472 -5.39 -19.18 3.64
C LEU A 472 -6.54 -18.70 4.52
N GLY A 473 -7.61 -19.49 4.61
CA GLY A 473 -8.83 -19.18 5.36
C GLY A 473 -9.80 -18.28 4.62
N LEU A 474 -9.83 -18.30 3.28
CA LEU A 474 -10.82 -17.55 2.51
C LEU A 474 -12.26 -17.92 2.93
N PRO A 475 -13.22 -16.99 2.93
CA PRO A 475 -14.62 -17.30 3.20
C PRO A 475 -15.16 -18.38 2.25
N GLY A 476 -15.48 -19.55 2.81
CA GLY A 476 -15.96 -20.72 2.05
C GLY A 476 -14.89 -21.72 1.64
N GLU A 477 -13.62 -21.53 2.01
CA GLU A 477 -12.54 -22.48 1.71
C GLU A 477 -12.78 -23.86 2.34
N THR A 478 -12.66 -24.90 1.52
CA THR A 478 -12.80 -26.31 1.92
C THR A 478 -11.44 -27.04 1.91
N PRO A 479 -11.31 -28.20 2.56
CA PRO A 479 -10.08 -29.01 2.49
C PRO A 479 -9.67 -29.41 1.07
N ALA A 480 -10.63 -29.51 0.14
CA ALA A 480 -10.35 -29.79 -1.27
C ALA A 480 -9.69 -28.60 -1.98
N ASP A 481 -10.05 -27.37 -1.61
CA ASP A 481 -9.46 -26.14 -2.17
C ASP A 481 -8.02 -25.96 -1.70
N VAL A 482 -7.75 -26.29 -0.43
CA VAL A 482 -6.39 -26.30 0.15
C VAL A 482 -5.53 -27.33 -0.58
N ALA A 483 -6.04 -28.54 -0.82
CA ALA A 483 -5.34 -29.59 -1.56
C ALA A 483 -5.08 -29.20 -3.03
N ALA A 484 -6.08 -28.66 -3.74
CA ALA A 484 -5.90 -28.18 -5.11
C ALA A 484 -4.89 -27.02 -5.19
N THR A 485 -4.86 -26.15 -4.18
CA THR A 485 -3.89 -25.05 -4.08
C THR A 485 -2.49 -25.56 -3.78
N LEU A 486 -2.33 -26.62 -2.98
CA LEU A 486 -1.06 -27.29 -2.75
C LEU A 486 -0.49 -27.89 -4.05
N GLU A 487 -1.31 -28.55 -4.88
CA GLU A 487 -0.85 -29.07 -6.17
C GLU A 487 -0.47 -27.94 -7.16
N LEU A 488 -1.24 -26.85 -7.20
CA LEU A 488 -0.82 -25.64 -7.94
C LEU A 488 0.55 -25.12 -7.47
N VAL A 489 0.79 -25.06 -6.16
CA VAL A 489 2.07 -24.58 -5.60
C VAL A 489 3.22 -25.53 -5.95
N LYS A 490 2.99 -26.84 -5.94
CA LYS A 490 3.97 -27.85 -6.40
C LYS A 490 4.32 -27.66 -7.89
N ASP A 491 3.37 -27.32 -8.74
CA ASP A 491 3.63 -27.00 -10.15
C ASP A 491 4.36 -25.66 -10.34
N LEU A 492 3.96 -24.61 -9.59
CA LEU A 492 4.61 -23.30 -9.65
C LEU A 492 6.09 -23.34 -9.22
N ARG A 493 6.46 -24.27 -8.32
CA ARG A 493 7.86 -24.56 -7.96
C ARG A 493 8.73 -24.93 -9.17
N GLN A 494 8.16 -25.60 -10.17
CA GLN A 494 8.87 -26.00 -11.39
C GLN A 494 8.98 -24.85 -12.41
N ARG A 495 8.16 -23.80 -12.26
CA ARG A 495 7.97 -22.71 -13.24
C ARG A 495 8.68 -21.41 -12.85
N ARG A 496 9.83 -21.48 -12.16
CA ARG A 496 10.66 -20.33 -11.74
C ARG A 496 9.82 -19.20 -11.08
N ALA A 497 8.90 -19.56 -10.18
CA ALA A 497 8.05 -18.61 -9.46
C ALA A 497 8.39 -18.57 -7.95
N VAL A 498 7.79 -17.62 -7.24
CA VAL A 498 7.66 -17.64 -5.77
C VAL A 498 6.19 -17.49 -5.38
N VAL A 499 5.80 -18.02 -4.22
CA VAL A 499 4.41 -17.98 -3.75
C VAL A 499 4.39 -17.52 -2.30
N PHE A 500 3.74 -16.40 -2.01
CA PHE A 500 3.58 -15.87 -0.66
C PHE A 500 2.21 -16.26 -0.09
N PRO A 501 2.16 -17.12 0.96
CA PRO A 501 0.93 -17.44 1.65
C PRO A 501 0.67 -16.39 2.73
N VAL A 502 -0.49 -15.72 2.65
CA VAL A 502 -0.99 -14.84 3.70
C VAL A 502 -2.25 -15.45 4.34
N PHE A 503 -2.56 -15.03 5.55
CA PHE A 503 -3.79 -15.37 6.25
C PHE A 503 -4.90 -14.39 5.86
N TYR A 504 -6.12 -14.89 5.72
CA TYR A 504 -7.30 -14.05 5.54
C TYR A 504 -7.49 -13.15 6.76
N GLU A 505 -7.47 -11.84 6.49
CA GLU A 505 -7.71 -10.78 7.47
C GLU A 505 -8.97 -10.01 7.05
N PRO A 506 -10.05 -10.05 7.85
CA PRO A 506 -11.26 -9.30 7.55
C PRO A 506 -11.05 -7.79 7.69
N VAL A 507 -11.60 -7.02 6.76
CA VAL A 507 -11.54 -5.54 6.78
C VAL A 507 -12.88 -4.90 7.14
N SER A 508 -13.97 -5.67 7.16
CA SER A 508 -15.29 -5.19 7.58
C SER A 508 -15.49 -5.40 9.09
N ALA A 509 -16.13 -4.42 9.76
CA ALA A 509 -16.42 -4.52 11.18
C ALA A 509 -17.26 -5.76 11.53
N GLU A 510 -18.15 -6.19 10.62
CA GLU A 510 -18.99 -7.39 10.74
C GLU A 510 -18.16 -8.69 10.71
N GLU A 511 -17.25 -8.85 9.76
CA GLU A 511 -16.41 -10.05 9.67
C GLU A 511 -15.36 -10.10 10.80
N ILE A 512 -14.85 -8.95 11.25
CA ILE A 512 -13.99 -8.86 12.44
C ILE A 512 -14.79 -9.26 13.70
N ALA A 513 -16.02 -8.75 13.86
CA ALA A 513 -16.92 -9.10 14.96
C ALA A 513 -17.30 -10.58 14.99
N ALA A 514 -17.60 -11.17 13.82
CA ALA A 514 -17.81 -12.60 13.65
C ALA A 514 -16.51 -13.43 13.78
N GLY A 515 -15.39 -12.79 14.13
CA GLY A 515 -14.10 -13.43 14.38
C GLY A 515 -13.58 -14.20 13.17
N ARG A 516 -13.79 -13.73 11.93
CA ARG A 516 -13.48 -14.49 10.70
C ARG A 516 -11.99 -14.63 10.38
N ARG A 517 -11.10 -13.85 11.02
CA ARG A 517 -9.63 -13.90 10.87
C ARG A 517 -9.07 -15.34 10.88
N PHE A 518 -8.19 -15.68 9.96
CA PHE A 518 -7.45 -16.93 9.98
C PHE A 518 -6.24 -16.84 10.92
N THR A 519 -5.98 -17.89 11.71
CA THR A 519 -4.93 -17.92 12.74
C THR A 519 -4.33 -19.32 12.84
N LEU A 520 -3.18 -19.48 13.52
CA LEU A 520 -2.61 -20.81 13.77
C LEU A 520 -3.54 -21.76 14.53
N ALA A 521 -4.48 -21.25 15.34
CA ALA A 521 -5.48 -22.07 16.00
C ALA A 521 -6.53 -22.67 15.04
N ARG A 522 -6.64 -22.13 13.82
CA ARG A 522 -7.50 -22.64 12.73
C ARG A 522 -6.70 -23.37 11.64
N MET A 523 -5.38 -23.39 11.74
CA MET A 523 -4.51 -24.03 10.76
C MET A 523 -4.61 -25.56 10.86
N THR A 524 -5.11 -26.19 9.80
CA THR A 524 -5.13 -27.66 9.67
C THR A 524 -3.76 -28.19 9.17
N PRO A 525 -3.48 -29.50 9.27
CA PRO A 525 -2.27 -30.10 8.71
C PRO A 525 -2.06 -29.79 7.21
N ALA A 526 -3.14 -29.81 6.41
CA ALA A 526 -3.09 -29.45 4.99
C ALA A 526 -2.72 -27.97 4.75
N HIS A 527 -3.24 -27.05 5.56
CA HIS A 527 -2.84 -25.64 5.52
C HIS A 527 -1.35 -25.46 5.87
N LEU A 528 -0.84 -26.21 6.85
CA LEU A 528 0.57 -26.16 7.23
C LEU A 528 1.48 -26.74 6.13
N GLU A 529 1.07 -27.81 5.46
CA GLU A 529 1.78 -28.37 4.30
C GLU A 529 1.83 -27.36 3.14
N LEU A 530 0.70 -26.74 2.81
CA LEU A 530 0.61 -25.65 1.83
C LEU A 530 1.55 -24.50 2.18
N TYR A 531 1.45 -23.98 3.41
CA TYR A 531 2.27 -22.87 3.90
C TYR A 531 3.77 -23.18 3.82
N ARG A 532 4.17 -24.39 4.27
CA ARG A 532 5.55 -24.87 4.20
C ARG A 532 6.05 -25.00 2.77
N THR A 533 5.23 -25.55 1.88
CA THR A 533 5.61 -25.77 0.48
C THR A 533 5.90 -24.44 -0.21
N CYS A 534 5.04 -23.44 0.00
CA CYS A 534 5.30 -22.06 -0.43
C CYS A 534 6.63 -21.51 0.14
N TYR A 535 6.86 -21.64 1.45
CA TYR A 535 8.08 -21.13 2.08
C TYR A 535 9.36 -21.82 1.59
N GLU A 536 9.34 -23.13 1.32
CA GLU A 536 10.51 -23.83 0.77
C GLU A 536 10.83 -23.42 -0.69
N ILE A 537 9.84 -23.02 -1.49
CA ILE A 537 10.06 -22.34 -2.78
C ILE A 537 10.73 -20.98 -2.53
N ASN A 538 10.18 -20.20 -1.60
CA ASN A 538 10.66 -18.86 -1.30
C ASN A 538 12.10 -18.87 -0.76
N PHE A 539 12.47 -19.82 0.10
CA PHE A 539 13.82 -19.98 0.62
C PHE A 539 14.87 -20.24 -0.47
N ALA A 540 14.48 -20.91 -1.57
CA ALA A 540 15.37 -21.16 -2.70
C ALA A 540 15.52 -19.94 -3.63
N MET A 541 14.44 -19.17 -3.80
CA MET A 541 14.32 -18.17 -4.88
C MET A 541 14.37 -16.72 -4.41
N VAL A 542 13.74 -16.37 -3.28
CA VAL A 542 13.70 -15.01 -2.74
C VAL A 542 15.10 -14.43 -2.46
N PRO A 543 16.10 -15.19 -1.96
CA PRO A 543 17.46 -14.66 -1.82
C PRO A 543 18.08 -14.18 -3.14
N ARG A 544 17.79 -14.83 -4.27
CA ARG A 544 18.26 -14.43 -5.61
C ARG A 544 17.54 -13.18 -6.10
N LEU A 545 16.20 -13.19 -5.98
CA LEU A 545 15.30 -12.08 -6.29
C LEU A 545 15.71 -10.79 -5.55
N ILE A 546 15.92 -10.87 -4.23
CA ILE A 546 16.38 -9.75 -3.41
C ILE A 546 17.77 -9.30 -3.83
N TRP A 547 18.74 -10.20 -3.98
CA TRP A 547 20.11 -9.84 -4.38
C TRP A 547 20.14 -9.03 -5.68
N ASP A 548 19.38 -9.48 -6.67
CA ASP A 548 19.34 -8.87 -7.99
C ASP A 548 18.60 -7.53 -8.00
N ASN A 549 17.45 -7.44 -7.34
CA ASN A 549 16.74 -6.16 -7.18
C ASN A 549 17.58 -5.16 -6.38
N GLN A 550 18.27 -5.59 -5.32
CA GLN A 550 19.17 -4.72 -4.56
C GLN A 550 20.36 -4.24 -5.40
N ARG A 551 20.89 -5.08 -6.31
CA ARG A 551 21.92 -4.68 -7.29
C ARG A 551 21.38 -3.61 -8.24
N ALA A 552 20.19 -3.83 -8.79
CA ALA A 552 19.54 -2.92 -9.73
C ALA A 552 19.13 -1.58 -9.06
N GLY A 553 18.58 -1.60 -7.85
CA GLY A 553 18.24 -0.41 -7.06
C GLY A 553 19.42 0.32 -6.41
N GLY A 554 20.66 -0.15 -6.61
CA GLY A 554 21.87 0.57 -6.15
C GLY A 554 22.23 0.38 -4.67
N VAL A 555 21.81 -0.72 -4.05
CA VAL A 555 22.23 -1.07 -2.68
C VAL A 555 23.72 -1.46 -2.66
N PRO A 556 24.54 -0.90 -1.73
CA PRO A 556 25.95 -1.24 -1.60
C PRO A 556 26.17 -2.74 -1.41
N TRP A 557 27.21 -3.30 -2.05
CA TRP A 557 27.52 -4.73 -2.01
C TRP A 557 27.61 -5.28 -0.58
N LEU A 558 28.22 -4.53 0.35
CA LEU A 558 28.36 -4.95 1.74
C LEU A 558 27.00 -5.12 2.45
N LYS A 559 26.05 -4.19 2.24
CA LYS A 559 24.69 -4.30 2.79
C LYS A 559 24.01 -5.55 2.22
N ARG A 560 24.11 -5.79 0.91
CA ARG A 560 23.58 -7.00 0.25
C ARG A 560 24.17 -8.29 0.84
N ALA A 561 25.49 -8.35 1.02
CA ALA A 561 26.19 -9.52 1.56
C ALA A 561 25.75 -9.84 3.00
N VAL A 562 25.68 -8.83 3.88
CA VAL A 562 25.19 -8.99 5.26
C VAL A 562 23.73 -9.46 5.27
N MET A 563 22.87 -8.90 4.42
CA MET A 563 21.46 -9.30 4.34
C MET A 563 21.27 -10.74 3.82
N GLN A 564 22.15 -11.23 2.93
CA GLN A 564 22.15 -12.64 2.53
C GLN A 564 22.51 -13.57 3.70
N VAL A 565 23.47 -13.18 4.54
CA VAL A 565 23.82 -13.95 5.76
C VAL A 565 22.66 -13.95 6.76
N MET A 566 22.04 -12.80 7.01
CA MET A 566 20.84 -12.69 7.87
C MET A 566 19.69 -13.55 7.34
N GLY A 567 19.38 -13.48 6.04
CA GLY A 567 18.33 -14.27 5.41
C GLY A 567 18.55 -15.79 5.54
N ARG A 568 19.79 -16.26 5.46
CA ARG A 568 20.13 -17.67 5.73
C ARG A 568 19.86 -18.07 7.18
N GLY A 569 20.07 -17.16 8.13
CA GLY A 569 19.69 -17.34 9.54
C GLY A 569 18.18 -17.50 9.69
N GLU A 570 17.40 -16.58 9.10
CA GLU A 570 15.93 -16.62 9.15
C GLU A 570 15.34 -17.92 8.57
N ILE A 571 15.89 -18.45 7.46
CA ILE A 571 15.50 -19.76 6.90
C ILE A 571 15.60 -20.88 7.96
N VAL A 572 16.65 -20.87 8.79
CA VAL A 572 16.82 -21.84 9.87
C VAL A 572 15.79 -21.62 10.98
N THR A 573 15.51 -20.38 11.35
CA THR A 573 14.50 -20.02 12.35
C THR A 573 13.10 -20.47 11.92
N TRP A 574 12.67 -20.18 10.70
CA TRP A 574 11.39 -20.63 10.14
C TRP A 574 11.27 -22.15 10.07
N ARG A 575 12.30 -22.86 9.59
CA ARG A 575 12.30 -24.34 9.57
C ARG A 575 12.21 -24.96 10.96
N ARG A 576 12.70 -24.27 12.01
CA ARG A 576 12.49 -24.68 13.41
C ARG A 576 11.05 -24.41 13.88
N ALA A 577 10.46 -23.28 13.51
CA ALA A 577 9.06 -22.96 13.81
C ALA A 577 8.09 -23.97 13.19
N PHE A 578 8.26 -24.33 11.91
CA PHE A 578 7.46 -25.37 11.25
C PHE A 578 7.54 -26.72 11.96
N LYS A 579 8.74 -27.17 12.36
CA LYS A 579 8.93 -28.41 13.14
C LYS A 579 8.32 -28.35 14.55
N LYS A 580 8.21 -27.17 15.15
CA LYS A 580 7.52 -26.98 16.43
C LYS A 580 5.99 -27.06 16.25
N LEU A 581 5.48 -26.51 15.15
CA LEU A 581 4.05 -26.49 14.83
C LEU A 581 3.52 -27.88 14.44
N ASP A 582 4.28 -28.68 13.67
CA ASP A 582 3.97 -30.10 13.40
C ASP A 582 3.69 -30.86 14.69
N ARG A 583 4.64 -30.84 15.62
CA ARG A 583 4.55 -31.50 16.93
C ARG A 583 3.39 -30.96 17.78
N GLY A 584 2.92 -29.74 17.51
CA GLY A 584 1.73 -29.17 18.14
C GLY A 584 0.46 -29.83 17.62
N LEU A 585 0.29 -29.87 16.30
CA LEU A 585 -0.88 -30.45 15.63
C LEU A 585 -0.99 -31.97 15.86
N GLU A 586 0.13 -32.68 15.84
CA GLU A 586 0.20 -34.11 16.18
C GLU A 586 -0.29 -34.40 17.61
N ARG A 587 0.01 -33.50 18.56
CA ARG A 587 -0.39 -33.64 19.98
C ARG A 587 -1.84 -33.25 20.23
N SER A 588 -2.43 -32.40 19.40
CA SER A 588 -3.84 -31.98 19.53
C SER A 588 -4.82 -32.92 18.82
N GLY A 589 -4.40 -34.13 18.41
CA GLY A 589 -5.28 -35.16 17.87
C GLY A 589 -5.84 -34.87 16.47
N SER A 590 -5.32 -33.86 15.76
CA SER A 590 -5.55 -33.72 14.33
C SER A 590 -4.69 -34.75 13.59
N PRO A 591 -5.23 -35.56 12.66
CA PRO A 591 -4.47 -36.63 12.02
C PRO A 591 -3.27 -36.04 11.27
N GLY A 592 -2.06 -36.42 11.70
CA GLY A 592 -0.81 -35.98 11.09
C GLY A 592 -0.61 -36.58 9.69
N PRO A 593 0.25 -35.98 8.85
CA PRO A 593 0.46 -36.40 7.46
C PRO A 593 0.97 -37.85 7.31
N ALA A 594 1.47 -38.48 8.39
CA ALA A 594 1.86 -39.88 8.40
C ALA A 594 0.72 -40.88 8.12
N ALA A 595 -0.54 -40.45 8.14
CA ALA A 595 -1.70 -41.28 7.78
C ALA A 595 -1.94 -41.38 6.25
N LEU A 596 -1.24 -40.57 5.44
CA LEU A 596 -1.26 -40.66 3.98
C LEU A 596 0.08 -41.22 3.51
N GLY A 597 0.06 -42.48 3.05
CA GLY A 597 1.27 -43.30 2.90
C GLY A 597 2.34 -42.70 1.98
N TRP A 598 3.54 -42.53 2.54
CA TRP A 598 4.79 -42.30 1.81
C TRP A 598 5.87 -43.26 2.34
N GLU A 599 6.30 -44.18 1.48
CA GLU A 599 7.52 -44.95 1.72
C GLU A 599 8.75 -44.06 1.52
N LYS A 600 9.72 -44.17 2.43
CA LYS A 600 11.00 -43.47 2.30
C LYS A 600 11.78 -44.00 1.09
N THR A 601 11.70 -43.32 -0.05
CA THR A 601 12.71 -43.49 -1.10
C THR A 601 13.99 -42.77 -0.68
N THR A 602 15.00 -43.55 -0.29
CA THR A 602 16.39 -43.10 -0.24
C THR A 602 16.92 -42.93 -1.67
N PRO A 603 17.62 -41.83 -1.99
CA PRO A 603 18.18 -41.65 -3.33
C PRO A 603 19.47 -42.47 -3.48
N GLU A 604 19.42 -43.53 -4.28
CA GLU A 604 20.64 -44.15 -4.82
C GLU A 604 21.10 -43.43 -6.10
N GLY A 605 22.41 -43.20 -6.21
CA GLY A 605 23.16 -43.14 -7.47
C GLY A 605 22.64 -42.25 -8.61
N GLY A 606 22.74 -40.92 -8.48
CA GLY A 606 22.56 -39.99 -9.61
C GLY A 606 23.54 -38.82 -9.54
N GLY A 607 24.70 -38.94 -10.20
CA GLY A 607 25.72 -37.90 -10.23
C GLY A 607 25.30 -36.68 -11.04
N LEU A 608 25.53 -35.48 -10.50
CA LEU A 608 25.45 -34.21 -11.24
C LEU A 608 26.63 -34.11 -12.23
N PRO A 609 26.44 -33.62 -13.47
CA PRO A 609 27.55 -33.35 -14.37
C PRO A 609 28.41 -32.16 -13.89
N ASP A 610 29.72 -32.31 -14.03
CA ASP A 610 30.72 -31.27 -13.76
C ASP A 610 30.73 -30.23 -14.92
N PRO A 611 30.69 -28.90 -14.65
CA PRO A 611 30.62 -27.87 -15.68
C PRO A 611 31.98 -27.52 -16.32
N SER A 612 32.87 -28.49 -16.52
CA SER A 612 34.26 -28.26 -16.96
C SER A 612 34.66 -28.93 -18.30
N ASP A 613 33.70 -29.45 -19.07
CA ASP A 613 33.99 -30.06 -20.39
C ASP A 613 33.17 -29.42 -21.53
N GLN A 614 33.71 -28.33 -22.09
CA GLN A 614 33.33 -27.77 -23.39
C GLN A 614 34.58 -27.38 -24.20
N THR A 615 35.26 -28.36 -24.76
CA THR A 615 36.13 -28.13 -25.93
C THR A 615 36.01 -29.24 -26.96
N ASP A 616 35.73 -28.79 -28.19
CA ASP A 616 36.13 -29.41 -29.46
C ASP A 616 35.45 -30.72 -29.91
N ARG A 617 34.52 -30.58 -30.88
CA ARG A 617 34.66 -31.28 -32.16
C ARG A 617 33.82 -30.68 -33.28
N THR A 618 34.50 -30.28 -34.35
CA THR A 618 33.92 -30.08 -35.68
C THR A 618 33.54 -31.42 -36.31
N ASP A 619 32.46 -31.47 -37.11
CA ASP A 619 32.62 -31.68 -38.56
C ASP A 619 31.39 -31.26 -39.39
N ARG A 620 31.59 -31.19 -40.71
CA ARG A 620 30.72 -30.70 -41.77
C ARG A 620 29.88 -31.82 -42.40
N THR A 621 28.68 -31.49 -42.87
CA THR A 621 28.16 -32.00 -44.15
C THR A 621 27.34 -30.93 -44.86
N THR A 622 27.62 -30.73 -46.15
CA THR A 622 27.03 -29.73 -47.06
C THR A 622 25.71 -30.18 -47.70
N PRO A 623 24.86 -29.24 -48.15
CA PRO A 623 23.80 -29.50 -49.13
C PRO A 623 24.13 -28.90 -50.52
N GLU A 624 24.16 -29.75 -51.54
CA GLU A 624 23.93 -29.42 -52.96
C GLU A 624 22.60 -30.10 -53.34
N GLY A 625 21.74 -29.69 -54.28
CA GLY A 625 21.62 -28.60 -55.27
C GLY A 625 20.35 -28.95 -56.11
N ALA A 626 19.78 -28.14 -57.01
CA ALA A 626 20.10 -26.81 -57.52
C ALA A 626 18.87 -26.17 -58.22
N GLY A 627 18.93 -24.86 -58.45
CA GLY A 627 18.39 -24.16 -59.63
C GLY A 627 16.97 -23.58 -59.54
N ALA A 628 16.62 -22.46 -60.16
CA ALA A 628 17.40 -21.42 -60.87
C ALA A 628 16.56 -20.10 -60.89
N PRO A 629 17.12 -18.93 -61.24
CA PRO A 629 16.54 -17.62 -60.86
C PRO A 629 15.74 -16.92 -61.98
N LEU A 630 15.10 -15.78 -61.67
CA LEU A 630 15.18 -14.53 -62.46
C LEU A 630 14.50 -13.33 -61.77
N SER A 631 15.08 -12.13 -62.04
CA SER A 631 14.61 -10.74 -61.78
C SER A 631 14.15 -10.36 -60.37
#